data_AF-A0A847LS79-F1
#
_entry.id   AF-A0A847LS79-F1
#
_cell.length_a   1.000
_cell.length_b   1.000
_cell.length_c   1.000
_cell.angle_alpha   90.00
_cell.angle_beta   90.00
_cell.angle_gamma   90.00
#
_symmetry.space_group_name_H-M   'P 1'
#
loop_
_entity.id
_entity.type
_entity.pdbx_description
1 polymer ?
#
loop_
_entity_poly.entity_id
_entity_poly.type
_entity_poly.pdbx_seq_one_letter_code
_entity_poly.pdbx_strand_id
1 'polypeptide(L)'
;MLKRIYVKNYALINEISIEFDSNYSIISGETGAGKSILINSLLLASGEAIDTTFVLDKENPVIVEVTISNISQDLLDKALEFGVEFDGLDLTVKRVYNPKLLKNSYYINNVSVSKNLLEEIFSQNIELIGQHENQKLLNVSTHIDYLDSFAKIKGDVAAFSALYKRLNEDQQQLVNFKKIKEEQEKRADFLSYAIDEIEKIDPKIEEENLYEERRTLAHAEKIALVLKECSSFLQGESGNLNKLFHLAKEVEQIITYDKSISNIYQSLNDAYIILEDSSHAITTYLEKMDFSEEHLAFLDDRLDELELLKKKYGKTIAEILKTKDEYKEELQSLTSLDDRIQKLGEQISDEKKKISQMAKLISERRRVAAKQL
;
A
#
# COMPACT_ATOMS: atom_id res chain seq x y z
N MET A 1 7.20 11.29 47.07
CA MET A 1 7.33 12.33 48.12
C MET A 1 8.32 13.38 47.64
N LEU A 2 8.01 14.67 47.80
CA LEU A 2 8.97 15.73 47.51
C LEU A 2 10.16 15.65 48.48
N LYS A 3 11.37 15.45 47.97
CA LYS A 3 12.60 15.28 48.76
C LYS A 3 13.48 16.52 48.73
N ARG A 4 13.60 17.17 47.56
CA ARG A 4 14.43 18.36 47.40
C ARG A 4 13.87 19.27 46.32
N ILE A 5 14.01 20.58 46.51
CA ILE A 5 13.89 21.57 45.44
C ILE A 5 15.17 22.40 45.40
N TYR A 6 15.69 22.61 44.20
CA TYR A 6 16.79 23.52 43.92
C TYR A 6 16.34 24.55 42.90
N VAL A 7 16.57 25.83 43.19
CA VAL A 7 16.17 26.95 42.33
C VAL A 7 17.33 27.90 42.20
N LYS A 8 17.64 28.30 40.97
CA LYS A 8 18.69 29.27 40.65
C LYS A 8 18.15 30.31 39.68
N ASN A 9 18.49 31.57 39.94
CA ASN A 9 18.21 32.71 39.07
C ASN A 9 16.71 32.95 38.80
N TYR A 10 15.85 32.80 39.81
CA TYR A 10 14.39 32.97 39.67
C TYR A 10 13.77 33.82 40.79
N ALA A 11 12.92 34.77 40.42
CA ALA A 11 12.23 35.76 41.25
C ALA A 11 13.16 36.59 42.16
N LEU A 12 13.29 36.24 43.45
CA LEU A 12 14.23 36.84 44.40
C LEU A 12 15.35 35.87 44.82
N ILE A 13 15.40 34.68 44.19
CA ILE A 13 16.35 33.61 44.50
C ILE A 13 17.53 33.67 43.54
N ASN A 14 18.69 34.08 44.04
CA ASN A 14 19.96 33.87 43.35
C ASN A 14 20.25 32.38 43.22
N GLU A 15 20.26 31.67 44.36
CA GLU A 15 20.42 30.22 44.45
C GLU A 15 19.90 29.72 45.79
N ILE A 16 19.05 28.69 45.79
CA ILE A 16 18.57 28.03 47.00
C ILE A 16 18.43 26.53 46.77
N SER A 17 18.67 25.76 47.82
CA SER A 17 18.40 24.33 47.88
C SER A 17 17.65 24.03 49.18
N ILE A 18 16.46 23.46 49.10
CA ILE A 18 15.64 23.09 50.25
C ILE A 18 15.41 21.58 50.20
N GLU A 19 15.75 20.91 51.29
CA GLU A 19 15.43 19.50 51.50
C GLU A 19 14.17 19.40 52.36
N PHE A 20 13.28 18.48 52.00
CA PHE A 20 12.00 18.28 52.67
C PHE A 20 11.99 16.96 53.41
N ASP A 21 11.51 17.01 54.65
CA ASP A 21 11.24 15.82 55.45
C ASP A 21 9.91 15.18 55.06
N SER A 22 9.77 13.91 55.40
CA SER A 22 8.57 13.13 55.09
C SER A 22 7.32 13.64 55.80
N ASN A 23 6.17 13.36 55.17
CA ASN A 23 4.81 13.62 55.66
C ASN A 23 4.39 15.09 55.63
N TYR A 24 4.86 15.90 56.59
CA TYR A 24 4.32 17.24 56.80
C TYR A 24 5.42 18.26 57.01
N SER A 25 5.52 19.18 56.05
CA SER A 25 6.47 20.30 56.05
C SER A 25 5.70 21.62 56.10
N ILE A 26 6.07 22.50 57.03
CA ILE A 26 5.52 23.86 57.12
C ILE A 26 6.59 24.86 56.67
N ILE A 27 6.22 25.75 55.75
CA ILE A 27 7.03 26.89 55.34
C ILE A 27 6.41 28.15 55.94
N SER A 28 7.16 28.85 56.79
CA SER A 28 6.73 30.11 57.46
C SER A 28 7.74 31.24 57.23
N GLY A 29 7.29 32.50 57.35
CA GLY A 29 8.11 33.71 57.25
C GLY A 29 7.28 34.97 57.50
N GLU A 30 7.91 36.15 57.49
CA GLU A 30 7.23 37.44 57.71
C GLU A 30 6.32 37.86 56.55
N THR A 31 6.68 37.51 55.31
CA THR A 31 5.91 37.86 54.11
C THR A 31 5.58 36.60 53.29
N GLY A 32 4.42 36.62 52.60
CA GLY A 32 3.98 35.53 51.73
C GLY A 32 4.84 35.35 50.46
N ALA A 33 5.80 36.24 50.20
CA ALA A 33 6.62 36.24 48.99
C ALA A 33 7.46 34.96 48.87
N GLY A 34 8.10 34.50 49.95
CA GLY A 34 8.94 33.29 49.92
C GLY A 34 8.15 32.01 49.61
N LYS A 35 6.94 31.88 50.18
CA LYS A 35 6.04 30.76 49.90
C LYS A 35 5.58 30.79 48.44
N SER A 36 5.13 31.94 47.94
CA SER A 36 4.66 32.07 46.57
C SER A 36 5.77 31.79 45.55
N ILE A 37 7.00 32.25 45.81
CA ILE A 37 8.14 31.99 44.92
C ILE A 37 8.45 30.48 44.86
N LEU A 38 8.37 29.75 45.98
CA LEU A 38 8.59 28.30 45.99
C LEU A 38 7.48 27.54 45.26
N ILE A 39 6.21 27.94 45.45
CA ILE A 39 5.08 27.35 44.71
C ILE A 39 5.25 27.61 43.21
N ASN A 40 5.58 28.84 42.81
CA ASN A 40 5.82 29.18 41.41
C ASN A 40 7.02 28.41 40.83
N SER A 41 8.04 28.13 41.65
CA SER A 41 9.17 27.29 41.23
C SER A 41 8.74 25.85 40.98
N LEU A 42 7.85 25.28 41.80
CA LEU A 42 7.27 23.95 41.57
C LEU A 42 6.39 23.91 40.32
N LEU A 43 5.56 24.94 40.09
CA LEU A 43 4.78 25.10 38.85
C LEU A 43 5.71 25.23 37.63
N LEU A 44 6.82 25.96 37.78
CA LEU A 44 7.81 26.07 36.72
C LEU A 44 8.49 24.73 36.45
N ALA A 45 8.76 23.93 37.49
CA ALA A 45 9.28 22.58 37.34
C ALA A 45 8.28 21.63 36.66
N SER A 46 6.97 21.83 36.83
CA SER A 46 5.93 20.97 36.25
C SER A 46 5.80 21.11 34.73
N GLY A 47 6.24 22.22 34.15
CA GLY A 47 6.17 22.49 32.71
C GLY A 47 5.46 23.78 32.32
N GLU A 48 4.96 24.55 33.29
CA GLU A 48 4.21 25.80 33.03
C GLU A 48 5.01 26.86 32.28
N ALA A 49 4.33 27.82 31.65
CA ALA A 49 5.02 28.90 30.96
C ALA A 49 5.87 29.71 31.97
N ILE A 50 7.12 30.02 31.60
CA ILE A 50 7.94 30.90 32.42
C ILE A 50 7.53 32.35 32.18
N ASP A 51 7.19 33.07 33.26
CA ASP A 51 7.08 34.52 33.20
C ASP A 51 8.48 35.12 33.32
N THR A 52 8.95 35.70 32.20
CA THR A 52 10.29 36.29 32.08
C THR A 52 10.52 37.51 32.97
N THR A 53 9.47 38.11 33.54
CA THR A 53 9.59 39.21 34.51
C THR A 53 10.19 38.74 35.84
N PHE A 54 10.10 37.44 36.14
CA PHE A 54 10.72 36.82 37.31
C PHE A 54 12.15 36.32 37.05
N VAL A 55 12.79 36.65 35.93
CA VAL A 55 14.20 36.30 35.69
C VAL A 55 15.09 37.38 36.31
N LEU A 56 15.92 37.01 37.29
CA LEU A 56 16.82 37.94 38.00
C LEU A 56 17.92 38.48 37.11
N ASP A 57 18.66 37.57 36.48
CA ASP A 57 19.76 37.86 35.58
C ASP A 57 19.48 37.25 34.20
N LYS A 58 19.29 38.12 33.20
CA LYS A 58 19.03 37.72 31.82
C LYS A 58 20.27 37.17 31.11
N GLU A 59 21.45 37.34 31.71
CA GLU A 59 22.69 36.79 31.17
C GLU A 59 22.90 35.31 31.53
N ASN A 60 22.22 34.83 32.57
CA ASN A 60 22.36 33.49 33.13
C ASN A 60 21.09 32.63 32.96
N PRO A 61 21.20 31.30 32.89
CA PRO A 61 20.03 30.42 32.80
C PRO A 61 19.27 30.38 34.13
N VAL A 62 17.95 30.18 34.05
CA VAL A 62 17.10 29.80 35.19
C VAL A 62 17.13 28.29 35.31
N ILE A 63 17.38 27.77 36.51
CA ILE A 63 17.41 26.33 36.77
C ILE A 63 16.44 26.01 37.90
N VAL A 64 15.54 25.07 37.66
CA VAL A 64 14.72 24.47 38.70
C VAL A 64 14.88 22.96 38.66
N GLU A 65 15.21 22.38 39.80
CA GLU A 65 15.33 20.93 39.98
C GLU A 65 14.44 20.48 41.13
N VAL A 66 13.70 19.42 40.93
CA VAL A 66 12.78 18.83 41.91
C VAL A 66 13.10 17.34 42.01
N THR A 67 13.51 16.90 43.19
CA THR A 67 13.75 15.49 43.49
C THR A 67 12.56 14.91 44.23
N ILE A 68 12.04 13.80 43.73
CA ILE A 68 10.89 13.07 44.25
C ILE A 68 11.36 11.67 44.62
N SER A 69 11.14 11.26 45.87
CA SER A 69 11.43 9.90 46.36
C SER A 69 10.21 8.99 46.35
N ASN A 70 10.43 7.68 46.38
CA ASN A 70 9.41 6.63 46.46
C ASN A 70 8.40 6.67 45.29
N ILE A 71 8.90 6.80 44.07
CA ILE A 71 8.09 6.65 42.86
C ILE A 71 7.62 5.21 42.64
N SER A 72 6.44 5.05 42.02
CA SER A 72 5.87 3.73 41.69
C SER A 72 6.66 3.00 40.62
N GLN A 73 6.71 1.66 40.69
CA GLN A 73 7.39 0.80 39.70
C GLN A 73 6.88 1.02 38.25
N ASP A 74 5.57 1.21 38.05
CA ASP A 74 5.01 1.49 36.71
C ASP A 74 5.61 2.75 36.04
N LEU A 75 6.01 3.73 36.86
CA LEU A 75 6.61 4.97 36.36
C LEU A 75 8.10 4.82 36.09
N LEU A 76 8.78 3.98 36.89
CA LEU A 76 10.16 3.59 36.64
C LEU A 76 10.28 2.83 35.31
N ASP A 77 9.38 1.88 35.07
CA ASP A 77 9.34 1.09 33.83
C ASP A 77 9.12 2.00 32.61
N LYS A 78 8.18 2.94 32.69
CA LYS A 78 7.96 3.93 31.62
C LYS A 78 9.18 4.81 31.37
N ALA A 79 9.84 5.28 32.43
CA ALA A 79 11.02 6.13 32.28
C ALA A 79 12.24 5.34 31.73
N LEU A 80 12.36 4.06 32.07
CA LEU A 80 13.36 3.15 31.51
C LEU A 80 13.19 2.93 30.00
N GLU A 81 11.95 2.90 29.49
CA GLU A 81 11.69 2.85 28.04
C GLU A 81 12.27 4.06 27.29
N PHE A 82 12.43 5.20 27.97
CA PHE A 82 13.05 6.42 27.43
C PHE A 82 14.56 6.53 27.74
N GLY A 83 15.18 5.46 28.26
CA GLY A 83 16.62 5.40 28.55
C GLY A 83 17.04 6.19 29.80
N VAL A 84 16.11 6.47 30.72
CA VAL A 84 16.41 7.13 31.99
C VAL A 84 16.96 6.10 32.97
N GLU A 85 18.23 6.29 33.37
CA GLU A 85 18.84 5.46 34.42
C GLU A 85 18.43 5.95 35.81
N PHE A 86 18.28 5.02 36.74
CA PHE A 86 17.86 5.27 38.11
C PHE A 86 18.88 4.72 39.09
N ASP A 87 19.30 5.55 40.05
CA ASP A 87 20.04 5.12 41.24
C ASP A 87 19.08 5.15 42.44
N GLY A 88 18.43 4.01 42.70
CA GLY A 88 17.39 3.89 43.72
C GLY A 88 15.98 4.29 43.26
N LEU A 89 15.16 4.78 44.20
CA LEU A 89 13.74 5.14 43.97
C LEU A 89 13.53 6.67 43.90
N ASP A 90 14.58 7.41 43.59
CA ASP A 90 14.53 8.86 43.48
C ASP A 90 14.52 9.29 42.00
N LEU A 91 13.64 10.24 41.68
CA LEU A 91 13.50 10.88 40.39
C LEU A 91 13.82 12.36 40.53
N THR A 92 14.77 12.86 39.74
CA THR A 92 15.04 14.29 39.66
C THR A 92 14.55 14.83 38.33
N VAL A 93 13.57 15.72 38.40
CA VAL A 93 13.05 16.50 37.28
C VAL A 93 13.76 17.84 37.26
N LYS A 94 14.35 18.22 36.12
CA LYS A 94 15.10 19.46 35.95
C LYS A 94 14.61 20.24 34.74
N ARG A 95 14.37 21.53 34.95
CA ARG A 95 14.12 22.50 33.89
C ARG A 95 15.24 23.52 33.85
N VAL A 96 15.73 23.80 32.64
CA VAL A 96 16.67 24.87 32.36
C VAL A 96 16.06 25.81 31.32
N TYR A 97 15.86 27.08 31.68
CA TYR A 97 15.45 28.12 30.76
C TYR A 97 16.62 29.05 30.46
N ASN A 98 16.93 29.25 29.19
CA ASN A 98 17.96 30.17 28.73
C ASN A 98 17.31 31.46 28.20
N PRO A 99 17.43 32.61 28.91
CA PRO A 99 16.78 33.86 28.51
C PRO A 99 17.30 34.42 27.17
N LYS A 100 18.58 34.21 26.84
CA LYS A 100 19.18 34.71 25.58
C LYS A 100 18.63 33.99 24.35
N LEU A 101 18.39 32.70 24.50
CA LEU A 101 17.90 31.83 23.41
C LEU A 101 16.39 31.60 23.44
N LEU A 102 15.70 32.13 24.47
CA LEU A 102 14.29 31.86 24.76
C LEU A 102 13.95 30.36 24.74
N LYS A 103 14.90 29.53 25.17
CA LYS A 103 14.84 28.07 25.03
C LYS A 103 14.64 27.41 26.38
N ASN A 104 13.66 26.51 26.45
CA ASN A 104 13.47 25.59 27.57
C ASN A 104 14.14 24.25 27.24
N SER A 105 14.81 23.66 28.23
CA SER A 105 15.34 22.30 28.18
C SER A 105 14.86 21.56 29.42
N TYR A 106 14.45 20.30 29.23
CA TYR A 106 13.81 19.48 30.25
C TYR A 106 14.60 18.20 30.41
N TYR A 107 14.85 17.80 31.65
CA TYR A 107 15.64 16.64 31.98
C TYR A 107 15.00 15.81 33.09
N ILE A 108 15.18 14.50 33.01
CA ILE A 108 14.82 13.54 34.05
C ILE A 108 16.05 12.68 34.31
N ASN A 109 16.55 12.66 35.55
CA ASN A 109 17.81 12.00 35.94
C ASN A 109 18.95 12.24 34.92
N ASN A 110 19.12 13.51 34.51
CA ASN A 110 20.12 13.97 33.53
C ASN A 110 19.89 13.57 32.06
N VAL A 111 18.81 12.85 31.73
CA VAL A 111 18.42 12.55 30.34
C VAL A 111 17.48 13.61 29.82
N SER A 112 17.74 14.12 28.61
CA SER A 112 16.90 15.14 27.97
C SER A 112 15.56 14.53 27.52
N VAL A 113 14.45 15.14 27.93
CA VAL A 113 13.09 14.65 27.62
C VAL A 113 12.21 15.71 26.95
N SER A 114 11.08 15.27 26.41
CA SER A 114 10.05 16.19 25.92
C SER A 114 9.29 16.85 27.09
N LYS A 115 8.71 18.03 26.84
CA LYS A 115 7.86 18.71 27.82
C LYS A 115 6.68 17.83 28.27
N ASN A 116 6.02 17.17 27.33
CA ASN A 116 4.84 16.33 27.61
C ASN A 116 5.17 15.17 28.56
N LEU A 117 6.31 14.50 28.34
CA LEU A 117 6.75 13.40 29.20
C LEU A 117 7.05 13.91 30.63
N LEU A 118 7.66 15.09 30.74
CA LEU A 118 7.90 15.72 32.04
C LEU A 118 6.60 16.08 32.76
N GLU A 119 5.63 16.70 32.07
CA GLU A 119 4.32 17.06 32.64
C GLU A 119 3.55 15.82 33.10
N GLU A 120 3.57 14.75 32.32
CA GLU A 120 2.94 13.47 32.66
C GLU A 120 3.54 12.88 33.94
N ILE A 121 4.88 12.82 34.01
CA ILE A 121 5.59 12.28 35.17
C ILE A 121 5.39 13.15 36.41
N PHE A 122 5.44 14.48 36.27
CA PHE A 122 5.29 15.41 37.40
C PHE A 122 3.87 15.37 37.99
N SER A 123 2.83 15.38 37.13
CA SER A 123 1.42 15.40 37.53
C SER A 123 0.91 14.11 38.20
N GLN A 124 1.65 13.01 38.06
CA GLN A 124 1.38 11.76 38.78
C GLN A 124 1.95 11.75 40.21
N ASN A 125 2.92 12.62 40.51
CA ASN A 125 3.70 12.56 41.76
C ASN A 125 3.58 13.78 42.67
N ILE A 126 3.31 14.95 42.10
CA ILE A 126 3.14 16.20 42.84
C ILE A 126 1.79 16.78 42.48
N GLU A 127 0.98 17.03 43.50
CA GLU A 127 -0.28 17.76 43.38
C GLU A 127 -0.13 19.10 44.11
N LEU A 128 -0.31 20.19 43.37
CA LEU A 128 -0.22 21.55 43.90
C LEU A 128 -1.64 22.07 44.16
N ILE A 129 -2.00 22.20 45.44
CA ILE A 129 -3.32 22.69 45.84
C ILE A 129 -3.22 24.18 46.16
N GLY A 130 -3.78 25.03 45.29
CA GLY A 130 -3.71 26.50 45.39
C GLY A 130 -5.05 27.19 45.13
N GLN A 131 -5.04 28.54 45.14
CA GLN A 131 -6.24 29.37 44.99
C GLN A 131 -6.84 29.37 43.57
N HIS A 132 -6.17 28.79 42.56
CA HIS A 132 -6.62 28.90 41.17
C HIS A 132 -6.82 27.62 40.36
N GLU A 133 -6.33 26.42 40.72
CA GLU A 133 -6.51 25.26 39.82
C GLU A 133 -6.59 23.92 40.57
N ASN A 134 -7.74 23.24 40.45
CA ASN A 134 -7.90 21.82 40.76
C ASN A 134 -8.18 21.07 39.45
N GLN A 135 -7.14 20.71 38.69
CA GLN A 135 -7.35 20.11 37.37
C GLN A 135 -7.88 18.66 37.42
N LYS A 136 -7.71 17.88 38.50
CA LYS A 136 -8.25 16.51 38.59
C LYS A 136 -9.68 16.45 39.14
N LEU A 137 -9.95 17.06 40.31
CA LEU A 137 -11.29 17.08 40.91
C LEU A 137 -12.35 17.80 40.05
N LEU A 138 -11.95 18.77 39.21
CA LEU A 138 -12.86 19.41 38.26
C LEU A 138 -12.93 18.68 36.91
N ASN A 139 -12.05 17.71 36.65
CA ASN A 139 -12.05 16.96 35.41
C ASN A 139 -13.02 15.78 35.50
N VAL A 140 -14.15 15.94 34.80
CA VAL A 140 -15.26 14.98 34.70
C VAL A 140 -14.80 13.59 34.27
N SER A 141 -13.73 13.48 33.48
CA SER A 141 -13.20 12.17 33.04
C SER A 141 -12.66 11.31 34.20
N THR A 142 -12.20 11.94 35.29
CA THR A 142 -11.67 11.23 36.47
C THR A 142 -12.76 10.84 37.47
N HIS A 143 -13.96 11.43 37.35
CA HIS A 143 -15.07 11.20 38.29
C HIS A 143 -15.55 9.75 38.30
N ILE A 144 -15.44 9.07 37.16
CA ILE A 144 -15.84 7.67 37.03
C ILE A 144 -14.94 6.74 37.86
N ASP A 145 -13.65 7.06 37.98
CA ASP A 145 -12.70 6.27 38.78
C ASP A 145 -12.98 6.38 40.27
N TYR A 146 -13.41 7.56 40.74
CA TYR A 146 -13.84 7.75 42.13
C TYR A 146 -15.13 6.99 42.42
N LEU A 147 -16.11 7.04 41.52
CA LEU A 147 -17.35 6.28 41.65
C LEU A 147 -17.11 4.77 41.64
N ASP A 148 -16.23 4.28 40.76
CA ASP A 148 -15.88 2.87 40.66
C ASP A 148 -15.09 2.38 41.89
N SER A 149 -14.25 3.25 42.45
CA SER A 149 -13.55 3.02 43.73
C SER A 149 -14.56 2.89 44.87
N PHE A 150 -15.50 3.83 44.97
CA PHE A 150 -16.53 3.85 46.01
C PHE A 150 -17.47 2.64 45.92
N ALA A 151 -17.88 2.28 44.70
CA ALA A 151 -18.71 1.12 44.42
C ALA A 151 -17.97 -0.23 44.58
N LYS A 152 -16.64 -0.22 44.78
CA LYS A 152 -15.76 -1.40 44.85
C LYS A 152 -15.84 -2.30 43.61
N ILE A 153 -16.02 -1.71 42.42
CA ILE A 153 -16.20 -2.43 41.14
C ILE A 153 -14.99 -2.37 40.20
N LYS A 154 -13.84 -1.86 40.66
CA LYS A 154 -12.62 -1.76 39.83
C LYS A 154 -12.23 -3.08 39.16
N GLY A 155 -12.43 -4.23 39.84
CA GLY A 155 -12.17 -5.55 39.27
C GLY A 155 -13.07 -5.87 38.07
N ASP A 156 -14.37 -5.57 38.17
CA ASP A 156 -15.33 -5.78 37.07
C ASP A 156 -15.00 -4.86 35.88
N VAL A 157 -14.65 -3.60 36.16
CA VAL A 157 -14.27 -2.63 35.13
C VAL A 157 -12.98 -3.05 34.42
N ALA A 158 -11.99 -3.56 35.14
CA ALA A 158 -10.77 -4.09 34.54
C ALA A 158 -11.04 -5.29 33.63
N ALA A 159 -11.86 -6.24 34.08
CA ALA A 159 -12.25 -7.40 33.28
C ALA A 159 -13.10 -7.02 32.06
N PHE A 160 -13.98 -6.01 32.18
CA PHE A 160 -14.70 -5.43 31.05
C PHE A 160 -13.73 -4.81 30.02
N SER A 161 -12.78 -4.00 30.48
CA SER A 161 -11.79 -3.35 29.61
C SER A 161 -10.92 -4.37 28.87
N ALA A 162 -10.51 -5.45 29.54
CA ALA A 162 -9.75 -6.53 28.91
C ALA A 162 -10.56 -7.24 27.81
N LEU A 163 -11.83 -7.58 28.07
CA LEU A 163 -12.72 -8.17 27.07
C LEU A 163 -12.98 -7.21 25.90
N TYR A 164 -13.18 -5.92 26.18
CA TYR A 164 -13.40 -4.92 25.14
C TYR A 164 -12.17 -4.71 24.25
N LYS A 165 -10.96 -4.75 24.84
CA LYS A 165 -9.70 -4.70 24.07
C LYS A 165 -9.61 -5.89 23.13
N ARG A 166 -9.85 -7.11 23.63
CA ARG A 166 -9.87 -8.33 22.82
C ARG A 166 -10.90 -8.28 21.70
N LEU A 167 -12.13 -7.82 21.99
CA LEU A 167 -13.16 -7.66 20.97
C LEU A 167 -12.71 -6.73 19.83
N ASN A 168 -12.03 -5.63 20.16
CA ASN A 168 -11.50 -4.72 19.14
C ASN A 168 -10.38 -5.37 18.31
N GLU A 169 -9.49 -6.12 18.95
CA GLU A 169 -8.43 -6.88 18.27
C GLU A 169 -9.04 -7.91 17.31
N ASP A 170 -10.03 -8.69 17.76
CA ASP A 170 -10.72 -9.69 16.95
C ASP A 170 -11.51 -9.05 15.79
N GLN A 171 -12.15 -7.89 16.02
CA GLN A 171 -12.81 -7.13 14.95
C GLN A 171 -11.82 -6.64 13.89
N GLN A 172 -10.65 -6.13 14.30
CA GLN A 172 -9.60 -5.72 13.37
C GLN A 172 -9.06 -6.92 12.59
N GLN A 173 -8.85 -8.06 13.24
CA GLN A 173 -8.45 -9.30 12.58
C GLN A 173 -9.49 -9.77 11.56
N LEU A 174 -10.79 -9.68 11.87
CA LEU A 174 -11.87 -10.05 10.95
C LEU A 174 -11.86 -9.16 9.70
N VAL A 175 -11.67 -7.85 9.86
CA VAL A 175 -11.55 -6.91 8.74
C VAL A 175 -10.34 -7.28 7.87
N ASN A 176 -9.20 -7.58 8.49
CA ASN A 176 -8.00 -7.98 7.77
C ASN A 176 -8.20 -9.30 7.01
N PHE A 177 -8.80 -10.33 7.61
CA PHE A 177 -9.07 -11.59 6.92
C PHE A 177 -10.04 -11.42 5.75
N LYS A 178 -11.07 -10.58 5.90
CA LYS A 178 -11.98 -10.26 4.78
C LYS A 178 -11.26 -9.57 3.63
N LYS A 179 -10.34 -8.65 3.93
CA LYS A 179 -9.54 -7.97 2.90
C LYS A 179 -8.59 -8.95 2.19
N ILE A 180 -7.89 -9.79 2.94
CA ILE A 180 -7.02 -10.82 2.36
C ILE A 180 -7.84 -11.78 1.49
N LYS A 181 -9.03 -12.19 1.95
CA LYS A 181 -9.93 -13.04 1.16
C LYS A 181 -10.31 -12.36 -0.17
N GLU A 182 -10.71 -11.09 -0.14
CA GLU A 182 -11.09 -10.36 -1.35
C GLU A 182 -9.92 -10.25 -2.35
N GLU A 183 -8.70 -10.02 -1.85
CA GLU A 183 -7.48 -10.01 -2.66
C GLU A 183 -7.17 -11.40 -3.26
N GLN A 184 -7.36 -12.47 -2.47
CA GLN A 184 -7.21 -13.85 -2.93
C GLN A 184 -8.25 -14.24 -3.99
N GLU A 185 -9.51 -13.84 -3.84
CA GLU A 185 -10.57 -14.08 -4.83
C GLU A 185 -10.24 -13.37 -6.15
N LYS A 186 -9.86 -12.09 -6.12
CA LYS A 186 -9.43 -11.37 -7.33
C LYS A 186 -8.22 -12.01 -7.99
N ARG A 187 -7.28 -12.51 -7.19
CA ARG A 187 -6.10 -13.22 -7.70
C ARG A 187 -6.50 -14.56 -8.32
N ALA A 188 -7.40 -15.32 -7.68
CA ALA A 188 -7.91 -16.58 -8.21
C ALA A 188 -8.65 -16.39 -9.54
N ASP A 189 -9.49 -15.35 -9.66
CA ASP A 189 -10.19 -15.02 -10.90
C ASP A 189 -9.21 -14.69 -12.02
N PHE A 190 -8.19 -13.86 -11.73
CA PHE A 190 -7.14 -13.54 -12.69
C PHE A 190 -6.36 -14.78 -13.14
N LEU A 191 -5.92 -15.62 -12.18
CA LEU A 191 -5.17 -16.84 -12.48
C LEU A 191 -6.01 -17.81 -13.31
N SER A 192 -7.28 -18.00 -12.96
CA SER A 192 -8.20 -18.87 -13.70
C SER A 192 -8.40 -18.38 -15.12
N TYR A 193 -8.66 -17.08 -15.30
CA TYR A 193 -8.79 -16.48 -16.63
C TYR A 193 -7.52 -16.63 -17.47
N ALA A 194 -6.34 -16.42 -16.87
CA ALA A 194 -5.06 -16.56 -17.56
C ALA A 194 -4.80 -18.03 -17.98
N ILE A 195 -5.08 -18.99 -17.10
CA ILE A 195 -4.97 -20.42 -17.39
C ILE A 195 -5.92 -20.81 -18.53
N ASP A 196 -7.19 -20.37 -18.46
CA ASP A 196 -8.19 -20.65 -19.49
C ASP A 196 -7.81 -20.04 -20.85
N GLU A 197 -7.26 -18.82 -20.86
CA GLU A 197 -6.79 -18.17 -22.10
C GLU A 197 -5.64 -18.95 -22.74
N ILE A 198 -4.66 -19.41 -21.95
CA ILE A 198 -3.55 -20.23 -22.44
C ILE A 198 -4.04 -21.61 -22.90
N GLU A 199 -4.98 -22.23 -22.17
CA GLU A 199 -5.53 -23.55 -22.52
C GLU A 199 -6.38 -23.54 -23.78
N LYS A 200 -7.16 -22.47 -23.99
CA LYS A 200 -7.99 -22.33 -25.18
C LYS A 200 -7.16 -22.24 -26.46
N ILE A 201 -6.02 -21.55 -26.40
CA ILE A 201 -5.13 -21.40 -27.55
C ILE A 201 -4.26 -22.66 -27.73
N ASP A 202 -3.97 -23.44 -26.68
CA ASP A 202 -3.16 -24.66 -26.77
C ASP A 202 -1.82 -24.44 -27.51
N PRO A 203 -0.92 -23.57 -26.99
CA PRO A 203 0.33 -23.25 -27.66
C PRO A 203 1.27 -24.47 -27.68
N LYS A 204 1.74 -24.83 -28.88
CA LYS A 204 2.67 -25.94 -29.12
C LYS A 204 4.05 -25.43 -29.49
N ILE A 205 5.09 -26.15 -29.08
CA ILE A 205 6.50 -25.73 -29.25
C ILE A 205 6.92 -25.68 -30.73
N GLU A 206 6.17 -26.33 -31.63
CA GLU A 206 6.44 -26.42 -33.08
C GLU A 206 6.13 -25.13 -33.88
N GLU A 207 6.20 -23.96 -33.25
CA GLU A 207 5.90 -22.67 -33.86
C GLU A 207 6.80 -22.33 -35.06
N GLU A 208 8.06 -22.77 -35.03
CA GLU A 208 9.00 -22.56 -36.14
C GLU A 208 8.48 -23.16 -37.46
N ASN A 209 7.85 -24.34 -37.38
CA ASN A 209 7.26 -24.99 -38.54
C ASN A 209 6.11 -24.17 -39.14
N LEU A 210 5.29 -23.52 -38.30
CA LEU A 210 4.18 -22.67 -38.74
C LEU A 210 4.69 -21.42 -39.48
N TYR A 211 5.78 -20.80 -39.00
CA TYR A 211 6.39 -19.65 -39.68
C TYR A 211 7.00 -20.04 -41.03
N GLU A 212 7.67 -21.20 -41.11
CA GLU A 212 8.20 -21.72 -42.37
C GLU A 212 7.07 -22.02 -43.36
N GLU A 213 6.02 -22.70 -42.92
CA GLU A 213 4.85 -23.02 -43.74
C GLU A 213 4.16 -21.75 -44.26
N ARG A 214 3.86 -20.80 -43.37
CA ARG A 214 3.27 -19.50 -43.73
C ARG A 214 4.15 -18.75 -44.74
N ARG A 215 5.47 -18.78 -44.58
CA ARG A 215 6.39 -18.12 -45.52
C ARG A 215 6.32 -18.77 -46.90
N THR A 216 6.26 -20.10 -46.98
CA THR A 216 6.13 -20.80 -48.26
C THR A 216 4.80 -20.48 -48.95
N LEU A 217 3.69 -20.44 -48.21
CA LEU A 217 2.37 -20.11 -48.73
C LEU A 217 2.22 -18.65 -49.13
N ALA A 218 2.81 -17.71 -48.38
CA ALA A 218 2.82 -16.29 -48.76
C ALA A 218 3.61 -16.02 -50.05
N HIS A 219 4.70 -16.75 -50.28
CA HIS A 219 5.39 -16.70 -51.56
C HIS A 219 4.54 -17.29 -52.68
N ALA A 220 3.84 -18.40 -52.41
CA ALA A 220 2.91 -19.02 -53.34
C ALA A 220 1.77 -18.04 -53.71
N GLU A 221 1.14 -17.38 -52.74
CA GLU A 221 0.12 -16.35 -52.98
C GLU A 221 0.62 -15.26 -53.93
N LYS A 222 1.80 -14.70 -53.64
CA LYS A 222 2.37 -13.63 -54.46
C LYS A 222 2.64 -14.07 -55.90
N ILE A 223 3.13 -15.29 -56.09
CA ILE A 223 3.33 -15.88 -57.43
C ILE A 223 1.98 -16.06 -58.11
N ALA A 224 0.99 -16.64 -57.42
CA ALA A 224 -0.34 -16.89 -57.97
C ALA A 224 -1.04 -15.58 -58.38
N LEU A 225 -0.93 -14.52 -57.58
CA LEU A 225 -1.54 -13.22 -57.85
C LEU A 225 -0.95 -12.57 -59.12
N VAL A 226 0.37 -12.55 -59.24
CA VAL A 226 1.06 -12.04 -60.45
C VAL A 226 0.72 -12.86 -61.67
N LEU A 227 0.69 -14.19 -61.56
CA LEU A 227 0.35 -15.08 -62.67
C LEU A 227 -1.13 -14.98 -63.08
N LYS A 228 -2.06 -14.80 -62.13
CA LYS A 228 -3.48 -14.52 -62.41
C LYS A 228 -3.64 -13.17 -63.12
N GLU A 229 -2.92 -12.14 -62.72
CA GLU A 229 -2.89 -10.85 -63.43
C GLU A 229 -2.38 -11.02 -64.86
N CYS A 230 -1.26 -11.71 -65.07
CA CYS A 230 -0.74 -12.01 -66.41
C CYS A 230 -1.75 -12.81 -67.24
N SER A 231 -2.36 -13.85 -66.66
CA SER A 231 -3.38 -14.67 -67.32
C SER A 231 -4.57 -13.80 -67.74
N SER A 232 -5.12 -12.97 -66.85
CA SER A 232 -6.25 -12.08 -67.18
C SER A 232 -5.94 -11.06 -68.28
N PHE A 233 -4.70 -10.57 -68.34
CA PHE A 233 -4.26 -9.62 -69.36
C PHE A 233 -4.16 -10.27 -70.76
N LEU A 234 -3.77 -11.55 -70.80
CA LEU A 234 -3.61 -12.32 -72.03
C LEU A 234 -4.94 -12.95 -72.47
N GLN A 235 -5.63 -13.66 -71.56
CA GLN A 235 -6.84 -14.44 -71.76
C GLN A 235 -8.06 -13.79 -71.06
N GLY A 236 -8.88 -13.08 -71.83
CA GLY A 236 -10.14 -12.48 -71.40
C GLY A 236 -10.93 -11.94 -72.60
N GLU A 237 -12.19 -11.53 -72.43
CA GLU A 237 -13.02 -10.98 -73.52
C GLU A 237 -12.42 -9.71 -74.17
N SER A 238 -11.63 -8.95 -73.40
CA SER A 238 -10.84 -7.80 -73.86
C SER A 238 -9.34 -8.10 -73.96
N GLY A 239 -8.96 -9.38 -73.85
CA GLY A 239 -7.58 -9.87 -73.78
C GLY A 239 -6.74 -9.44 -74.98
N ASN A 240 -5.52 -9.01 -74.71
CA ASN A 240 -4.65 -8.44 -75.73
C ASN A 240 -4.12 -9.48 -76.73
N LEU A 241 -4.18 -10.76 -76.35
CA LEU A 241 -3.74 -11.88 -77.20
C LEU A 241 -4.67 -12.08 -78.41
N ASN A 242 -5.99 -11.99 -78.20
CA ASN A 242 -6.97 -11.98 -79.29
C ASN A 242 -6.82 -10.74 -80.18
N LYS A 243 -6.57 -9.56 -79.61
CA LYS A 243 -6.33 -8.34 -80.39
C LYS A 243 -5.07 -8.46 -81.24
N LEU A 244 -3.99 -9.03 -80.69
CA LEU A 244 -2.75 -9.27 -81.42
C LEU A 244 -2.96 -10.28 -82.57
N PHE A 245 -3.73 -11.34 -82.34
CA PHE A 245 -4.14 -12.27 -83.39
C PHE A 245 -4.88 -11.57 -84.53
N HIS A 246 -5.86 -10.74 -84.20
CA HIS A 246 -6.63 -9.97 -85.19
C HIS A 246 -5.74 -8.98 -85.96
N LEU A 247 -4.82 -8.27 -85.28
CA LEU A 247 -3.86 -7.39 -85.94
C LEU A 247 -2.93 -8.14 -86.88
N ALA A 248 -2.39 -9.30 -86.46
CA ALA A 248 -1.55 -10.13 -87.32
C ALA A 248 -2.31 -10.58 -88.58
N LYS A 249 -3.58 -11.00 -88.43
CA LYS A 249 -4.49 -11.35 -89.54
C LYS A 249 -4.76 -10.19 -90.50
N GLU A 250 -4.95 -8.98 -90.00
CA GLU A 250 -5.14 -7.79 -90.84
C GLU A 250 -3.86 -7.45 -91.62
N VAL A 251 -2.70 -7.52 -90.97
CA VAL A 251 -1.41 -7.31 -91.62
C VAL A 251 -1.14 -8.40 -92.67
N GLU A 252 -1.53 -9.66 -92.40
CA GLU A 252 -1.45 -10.77 -93.36
C GLU A 252 -2.18 -10.45 -94.67
N GLN A 253 -3.39 -9.88 -94.57
CA GLN A 253 -4.22 -9.53 -95.73
C GLN A 253 -3.59 -8.45 -96.62
N ILE A 254 -2.81 -7.53 -96.05
CA ILE A 254 -2.21 -6.43 -96.82
C ILE A 254 -0.86 -6.79 -97.47
N ILE A 255 -0.24 -7.92 -97.11
CA ILE A 255 0.98 -8.44 -97.77
C ILE A 255 0.77 -8.64 -99.27
N THR A 256 -0.47 -8.89 -99.70
CA THR A 256 -0.80 -9.02 -101.12
C THR A 256 -0.62 -7.71 -101.89
N TYR A 257 -0.68 -6.56 -101.22
CA TYR A 257 -0.49 -5.25 -101.83
C TYR A 257 0.98 -4.80 -101.82
N ASP A 258 1.75 -5.15 -100.78
CA ASP A 258 3.17 -4.86 -100.67
C ASP A 258 3.90 -6.02 -99.99
N LYS A 259 4.85 -6.65 -100.67
CA LYS A 259 5.61 -7.77 -100.09
C LYS A 259 6.66 -7.33 -99.08
N SER A 260 7.07 -6.06 -99.08
CA SER A 260 8.12 -5.55 -98.19
C SER A 260 7.72 -5.58 -96.70
N ILE A 261 6.42 -5.60 -96.40
CA ILE A 261 5.88 -5.67 -95.03
C ILE A 261 5.79 -7.11 -94.48
N SER A 262 6.20 -8.13 -95.23
CA SER A 262 6.16 -9.54 -94.78
C SER A 262 6.91 -9.76 -93.46
N ASN A 263 8.01 -9.03 -93.23
CA ASN A 263 8.79 -9.11 -91.98
C ASN A 263 7.99 -8.59 -90.76
N ILE A 264 7.08 -7.63 -90.96
CA ILE A 264 6.23 -7.08 -89.90
C ILE A 264 5.19 -8.11 -89.48
N TYR A 265 4.49 -8.72 -90.45
CA TYR A 265 3.57 -9.83 -90.18
C TYR A 265 4.25 -10.97 -89.42
N GLN A 266 5.42 -11.38 -89.90
CA GLN A 266 6.14 -12.50 -89.30
C GLN A 266 6.51 -12.19 -87.84
N SER A 267 6.98 -10.97 -87.56
CA SER A 267 7.27 -10.52 -86.19
C SER A 267 6.02 -10.50 -85.28
N LEU A 268 4.87 -10.07 -85.79
CA LEU A 268 3.61 -10.05 -85.04
C LEU A 268 3.07 -11.45 -84.76
N ASN A 269 3.14 -12.34 -85.76
CA ASN A 269 2.69 -13.72 -85.64
C ASN A 269 3.59 -14.52 -84.68
N ASP A 270 4.91 -14.34 -84.76
CA ASP A 270 5.86 -14.98 -83.83
C ASP A 270 5.62 -14.50 -82.39
N ALA A 271 5.36 -13.20 -82.20
CA ALA A 271 5.00 -12.65 -80.89
C ALA A 271 3.68 -13.23 -80.36
N TYR A 272 2.67 -13.42 -81.22
CA TYR A 272 1.40 -14.06 -80.85
C TYR A 272 1.64 -15.48 -80.33
N ILE A 273 2.37 -16.32 -81.08
CA ILE A 273 2.63 -17.73 -80.71
C ILE A 273 3.36 -17.80 -79.36
N ILE A 274 4.41 -16.98 -79.16
CA ILE A 274 5.17 -16.96 -77.91
C ILE A 274 4.29 -16.57 -76.72
N LEU A 275 3.41 -15.58 -76.90
CA LEU A 275 2.50 -15.15 -75.84
C LEU A 275 1.40 -16.18 -75.57
N GLU A 276 0.91 -16.89 -76.60
CA GLU A 276 -0.08 -17.97 -76.46
C GLU A 276 0.49 -19.14 -75.66
N ASP A 277 1.70 -19.60 -76.02
CA ASP A 277 2.42 -20.65 -75.28
C ASP A 277 2.69 -20.23 -73.83
N SER A 278 3.10 -18.98 -73.61
CA SER A 278 3.32 -18.43 -72.27
C SER A 278 2.02 -18.42 -71.48
N SER A 279 0.90 -18.04 -72.09
CA SER A 279 -0.41 -18.05 -71.45
C SER A 279 -0.84 -19.45 -71.05
N HIS A 280 -0.65 -20.45 -71.90
CA HIS A 280 -0.91 -21.85 -71.56
C HIS A 280 -0.01 -22.37 -70.44
N ALA A 281 1.28 -22.01 -70.46
CA ALA A 281 2.22 -22.36 -69.40
C ALA A 281 1.80 -21.74 -68.05
N ILE A 282 1.34 -20.49 -68.06
CA ILE A 282 0.81 -19.80 -66.87
C ILE A 282 -0.41 -20.54 -66.31
N THR A 283 -1.40 -20.86 -67.15
CA THR A 283 -2.61 -21.58 -66.71
C THR A 283 -2.26 -22.96 -66.15
N THR A 284 -1.39 -23.71 -66.83
CA THR A 284 -0.94 -25.03 -66.37
C THR A 284 -0.18 -24.95 -65.03
N TYR A 285 0.61 -23.89 -64.83
CA TYR A 285 1.33 -23.68 -63.58
C TYR A 285 0.36 -23.37 -62.43
N LEU A 286 -0.61 -22.47 -62.66
CA LEU A 286 -1.65 -22.13 -61.68
C LEU A 286 -2.50 -23.34 -61.29
N GLU A 287 -2.84 -24.23 -62.22
CA GLU A 287 -3.60 -25.47 -61.95
C GLU A 287 -2.84 -26.48 -61.08
N LYS A 288 -1.51 -26.54 -61.21
CA LYS A 288 -0.65 -27.42 -60.41
C LYS A 288 -0.29 -26.85 -59.04
N MET A 289 -0.58 -25.57 -58.83
CA MET A 289 -0.18 -24.85 -57.65
C MET A 289 -1.11 -25.19 -56.49
N ASP A 290 -0.57 -25.86 -55.47
CA ASP A 290 -1.29 -26.18 -54.24
C ASP A 290 -1.29 -24.94 -53.33
N PHE A 291 -2.20 -24.02 -53.62
CA PHE A 291 -2.37 -22.77 -52.88
C PHE A 291 -3.80 -22.66 -52.36
N SER A 292 -3.92 -22.48 -51.04
CA SER A 292 -5.19 -22.25 -50.34
C SER A 292 -5.14 -20.93 -49.59
N GLU A 293 -5.93 -19.95 -50.05
CA GLU A 293 -6.11 -18.65 -49.37
C GLU A 293 -6.68 -18.86 -47.96
N GLU A 294 -7.58 -19.82 -47.79
CA GLU A 294 -8.18 -20.17 -46.49
C GLU A 294 -7.15 -20.71 -45.51
N HIS A 295 -6.19 -21.52 -45.98
CA HIS A 295 -5.15 -22.09 -45.14
C HIS A 295 -4.11 -21.04 -44.73
N LEU A 296 -3.75 -20.13 -45.64
CA LEU A 296 -2.87 -19.00 -45.31
C LEU A 296 -3.50 -18.09 -44.25
N ALA A 297 -4.79 -17.77 -44.39
CA ALA A 297 -5.53 -16.98 -43.40
C ALA A 297 -5.58 -17.68 -42.03
N PHE A 298 -5.83 -19.00 -42.01
CA PHE A 298 -5.79 -19.79 -40.78
C PHE A 298 -4.42 -19.75 -40.09
N LEU A 299 -3.32 -19.83 -40.86
CA LEU A 299 -1.96 -19.75 -40.32
C LEU A 299 -1.67 -18.36 -39.76
N ASP A 300 -2.10 -17.29 -40.43
CA ASP A 300 -1.92 -15.93 -39.93
C ASP A 300 -2.71 -15.71 -38.63
N ASP A 301 -3.99 -16.09 -38.57
CA ASP A 301 -4.80 -16.03 -37.35
C ASP A 301 -4.15 -16.81 -36.20
N ARG A 302 -3.62 -18.01 -36.50
CA ARG A 302 -2.95 -18.85 -35.51
C ARG A 302 -1.66 -18.23 -34.97
N LEU A 303 -0.86 -17.63 -35.84
CA LEU A 303 0.38 -16.95 -35.44
C LEU A 303 0.08 -15.68 -34.62
N ASP A 304 -1.00 -14.97 -34.96
CA ASP A 304 -1.45 -13.80 -34.20
C ASP A 304 -1.93 -14.18 -32.78
N GLU A 305 -2.66 -15.29 -32.62
CA GLU A 305 -3.02 -15.84 -31.30
C GLU A 305 -1.78 -16.15 -30.45
N LEU A 306 -0.76 -16.79 -31.06
CA LEU A 306 0.49 -17.12 -30.38
C LEU A 306 1.28 -15.86 -30.01
N GLU A 307 1.31 -14.84 -30.87
CA GLU A 307 1.93 -13.55 -30.56
C GLU A 307 1.24 -12.82 -29.39
N LEU A 308 -0.09 -12.88 -29.32
CA LEU A 308 -0.85 -12.28 -28.23
C LEU A 308 -0.52 -12.95 -26.90
N LEU A 309 -0.43 -14.28 -26.87
CA LEU A 309 0.04 -15.00 -25.68
C LEU A 309 1.47 -14.61 -25.31
N LYS A 310 2.36 -14.44 -26.29
CA LYS A 310 3.74 -14.04 -26.03
C LYS A 310 3.85 -12.66 -25.38
N LYS A 311 3.03 -11.72 -25.83
CA LYS A 311 2.99 -10.37 -25.26
C LYS A 311 2.48 -10.37 -23.81
N LYS A 312 1.61 -11.31 -23.43
CA LYS A 312 0.98 -11.37 -22.10
C LYS A 312 1.72 -12.25 -21.10
N TYR A 313 2.25 -13.39 -21.52
CA TYR A 313 2.65 -14.48 -20.61
C TYR A 313 4.10 -14.95 -20.74
N GLY A 314 4.84 -14.58 -21.80
CA GLY A 314 6.26 -14.97 -21.92
C GLY A 314 6.81 -14.80 -23.34
N LYS A 315 8.11 -14.61 -23.50
CA LYS A 315 8.72 -14.37 -24.82
C LYS A 315 8.73 -15.62 -25.71
N THR A 316 8.69 -16.80 -25.10
CA THR A 316 8.72 -18.09 -25.79
C THR A 316 7.55 -18.98 -25.35
N ILE A 317 7.16 -19.94 -26.19
CA ILE A 317 6.10 -20.91 -25.84
C ILE A 317 6.47 -21.73 -24.61
N ALA A 318 7.74 -22.09 -24.44
CA ALA A 318 8.22 -22.76 -23.24
C ALA A 318 8.03 -21.91 -21.98
N GLU A 319 8.30 -20.60 -22.05
CA GLU A 319 8.03 -19.68 -20.94
C GLU A 319 6.53 -19.60 -20.63
N ILE A 320 5.67 -19.49 -21.65
CA ILE A 320 4.21 -19.43 -21.46
C ILE A 320 3.69 -20.69 -20.75
N LEU A 321 4.14 -21.87 -21.18
CA LEU A 321 3.74 -23.14 -20.55
C LEU A 321 4.25 -23.23 -19.10
N LYS A 322 5.48 -22.77 -18.83
CA LYS A 322 6.00 -22.69 -17.46
C LYS A 322 5.17 -21.75 -16.59
N THR A 323 4.82 -20.57 -17.11
CA THR A 323 3.97 -19.59 -16.41
C THR A 323 2.58 -20.15 -16.15
N LYS A 324 2.01 -20.93 -17.07
CA LYS A 324 0.75 -21.66 -16.85
C LYS A 324 0.85 -22.63 -15.68
N ASP A 325 1.93 -23.41 -15.60
CA ASP A 325 2.13 -24.36 -14.49
C ASP A 325 2.32 -23.63 -13.16
N GLU A 326 3.09 -22.55 -13.14
CA GLU A 326 3.25 -21.66 -11.96
C GLU A 326 1.90 -21.09 -11.50
N TYR A 327 1.05 -20.65 -12.43
CA TYR A 327 -0.29 -20.14 -12.11
C TYR A 327 -1.21 -21.24 -11.56
N LYS A 328 -1.09 -22.48 -12.05
CA LYS A 328 -1.85 -23.62 -11.51
C LYS A 328 -1.43 -23.95 -10.08
N GLU A 329 -0.13 -23.97 -9.81
CA GLU A 329 0.39 -24.19 -8.47
C GLU A 329 -0.04 -23.07 -7.51
N GLU A 330 0.05 -21.81 -7.96
CA GLU A 330 -0.40 -20.66 -7.19
C GLU A 330 -1.90 -20.75 -6.86
N LEU A 331 -2.74 -21.04 -7.85
CA LEU A 331 -4.19 -21.20 -7.68
C LEU A 331 -4.54 -22.31 -6.69
N GLN A 332 -3.83 -23.44 -6.73
CA GLN A 332 -4.01 -24.54 -5.77
C GLN A 332 -3.56 -24.18 -4.35
N SER A 333 -2.56 -23.29 -4.21
CA SER A 333 -2.05 -22.85 -2.92
C SER A 333 -2.97 -21.84 -2.21
N LEU A 334 -3.88 -21.18 -2.96
CA LEU A 334 -4.84 -20.23 -2.41
C LEU A 334 -5.81 -20.96 -1.46
N THR A 335 -5.55 -20.82 -0.17
CA THR A 335 -6.32 -21.49 0.88
C THR A 335 -7.60 -20.70 1.19
N SER A 336 -8.74 -21.39 1.30
CA SER A 336 -9.98 -20.73 1.76
C SER A 336 -9.83 -20.21 3.19
N LEU A 337 -10.11 -18.92 3.37
CA LEU A 337 -10.20 -18.26 4.67
C LEU A 337 -11.62 -18.30 5.26
N ASP A 338 -12.58 -18.94 4.60
CA ASP A 338 -13.99 -18.91 4.95
C ASP A 338 -14.24 -19.44 6.35
N ASP A 339 -13.69 -20.61 6.67
CA ASP A 339 -13.82 -21.23 7.99
C ASP A 339 -13.26 -20.34 9.12
N ARG A 340 -12.15 -19.63 8.85
CA ARG A 340 -11.53 -18.74 9.84
C ARG A 340 -12.36 -17.49 10.05
N ILE A 341 -12.87 -16.90 8.97
CA ILE A 341 -13.75 -15.73 9.00
C ILE A 341 -15.05 -16.06 9.74
N GLN A 342 -15.63 -17.23 9.48
CA GLN A 342 -16.84 -17.67 10.15
C GLN A 342 -16.62 -17.86 11.66
N LYS A 343 -15.60 -18.64 12.05
CA LYS A 343 -15.29 -18.89 13.46
C LYS A 343 -15.02 -17.62 14.24
N LEU A 344 -14.25 -16.68 13.65
CA LEU A 344 -13.97 -15.40 14.28
C LEU A 344 -15.23 -14.52 14.39
N GLY A 345 -16.11 -14.56 13.38
CA GLY A 345 -17.40 -13.88 13.42
C GLY A 345 -18.32 -14.39 14.53
N GLU A 346 -18.37 -15.71 14.74
CA GLU A 346 -19.10 -16.34 15.85
C GLU A 346 -18.51 -15.93 17.21
N GLN A 347 -17.18 -15.95 17.36
CA GLN A 347 -16.49 -15.49 18.57
C GLN A 347 -16.82 -14.03 18.90
N ILE A 348 -16.73 -13.12 17.93
CA ILE A 348 -17.07 -11.69 18.10
C ILE A 348 -18.53 -11.52 18.55
N SER A 349 -19.45 -12.32 18.01
CA SER A 349 -20.87 -12.27 18.40
C SER A 349 -21.07 -12.65 19.87
N ASP A 350 -20.39 -13.69 20.33
CA ASP A 350 -20.49 -14.14 21.72
C ASP A 350 -19.78 -13.21 22.69
N GLU A 351 -18.63 -12.64 22.31
CA GLU A 351 -17.95 -11.61 23.10
C GLU A 351 -18.81 -10.35 23.26
N LYS A 352 -19.49 -9.90 22.20
CA LYS A 352 -20.44 -8.77 22.28
C LYS A 352 -21.56 -9.02 23.28
N LYS A 353 -22.13 -10.24 23.31
CA LYS A 353 -23.17 -10.60 24.30
C LYS A 353 -22.64 -10.51 25.72
N LYS A 354 -21.44 -11.06 25.99
CA LYS A 354 -20.79 -11.04 27.31
C LYS A 354 -20.50 -9.60 27.75
N ILE A 355 -19.92 -8.79 26.87
CA ILE A 355 -19.62 -7.36 27.12
C ILE A 355 -20.90 -6.57 27.41
N SER A 356 -22.00 -6.82 26.67
CA SER A 356 -23.28 -6.15 26.91
C SER A 356 -23.86 -6.47 28.29
N GLN A 357 -23.80 -7.74 28.71
CA GLN A 357 -24.26 -8.17 30.04
C GLN A 357 -23.41 -7.52 31.15
N MET A 358 -22.08 -7.51 30.97
CA MET A 358 -21.16 -6.94 31.93
C MET A 358 -21.30 -5.42 32.05
N ALA A 359 -21.49 -4.73 30.93
CA ALA A 359 -21.76 -3.29 30.90
C ALA A 359 -23.03 -2.92 31.66
N LYS A 360 -24.11 -3.71 31.50
CA LYS A 360 -25.36 -3.51 32.26
C LYS A 360 -25.13 -3.64 33.76
N LEU A 361 -24.44 -4.69 34.18
CA LEU A 361 -24.14 -4.94 35.59
C LEU A 361 -23.29 -3.83 36.22
N ILE A 362 -22.24 -3.37 35.52
CA ILE A 362 -21.41 -2.24 35.95
C ILE A 362 -22.26 -0.96 36.05
N SER A 363 -23.11 -0.69 35.06
CA SER A 363 -23.99 0.49 35.05
C SER A 363 -24.98 0.50 36.22
N GLU A 364 -25.58 -0.65 36.54
CA GLU A 364 -26.47 -0.81 37.68
C GLU A 364 -25.74 -0.56 39.00
N ARG A 365 -24.56 -1.16 39.19
CA ARG A 365 -23.73 -0.95 40.38
C ARG A 365 -23.33 0.51 40.56
N ARG A 366 -22.93 1.19 39.48
CA ARG A 366 -22.64 2.64 39.48
C ARG A 366 -23.86 3.46 39.91
N ARG A 367 -25.06 3.17 39.40
CA ARG A 367 -26.30 3.87 39.78
C ARG A 367 -26.68 3.70 41.24
N VAL A 368 -26.49 2.50 41.80
CA VAL A 368 -26.75 2.24 43.23
C VAL A 368 -25.75 3.02 44.09
N ALA A 369 -24.46 2.93 43.76
CA ALA A 369 -23.41 3.64 44.48
C ALA A 369 -23.57 5.17 44.41
N ALA A 370 -23.99 5.71 43.27
CA ALA A 370 -24.23 7.14 43.09
C ALA A 370 -25.38 7.69 43.92
N LYS A 371 -26.31 6.86 44.43
CA LYS A 371 -27.36 7.29 45.37
C LYS A 371 -26.89 7.32 46.83
N GLN A 372 -25.73 6.74 47.11
CA GLN A 372 -25.13 6.62 48.44
C GLN A 372 -24.00 7.63 48.68
N LEU A 373 -23.49 8.22 47.60
CA LEU A 373 -22.69 9.45 47.57
C LEU A 373 -23.63 10.66 47.61
#